data_AF-A0A495TUD8-F1
#
_entry.id   AF-A0A495TUD8-F1
#
_cell.length_a   1.000
_cell.length_b   1.000
_cell.length_c   1.000
_cell.angle_alpha   90.00
_cell.angle_beta   90.00
_cell.angle_gamma   90.00
#
_symmetry.space_group_name_H-M   'P 1'
#
loop_
_entity.id
_entity.type
_entity.pdbx_description
1 polymer ?
#
loop_
_entity_poly.entity_id
_entity_poly.type
_entity_poly.pdbx_seq_one_letter_code
_entity_poly.pdbx_strand_id
1 'polypeptide(L)'
;MWHFPVAIPASLGVWAVFMSVLITQLGVPIPAAPMLIFGGTMAAMGQTSYVHVVFAAVAATLIADLLWFFTGRAYGRRLLNYLVRFSLSLDTTVRVARNTYERYGAPILTIAKFLPGLGLISAPLLGTTAISVGVFLWWDMVGATLWASVWVIGGAALHDQIVQLVLLVRQNGGTIFDAFAAIFVAALLYRWVRRLQFRRWLAHTRITPDQLDALMKSNEPPLILDARPPSVREKESHRIAGARPLDLDSPDPIHPELLKRPIVVYCVCPNEATAKRIVAQLHRKNIHHIRALKGGLDAWEKRGYPVEPLPPDFNTAMAHMLEDHDHSGAEGEYTVRARLAE
;
A
#
# COMPACT_ATOMS: atom_id res chain seq x y z
N MET A 1 -51.46 6.03 2.29
CA MET A 1 -50.53 5.27 3.15
C MET A 1 -49.66 4.42 2.25
N TRP A 2 -48.35 4.66 2.22
CA TRP A 2 -47.42 3.77 1.53
C TRP A 2 -47.17 2.58 2.45
N HIS A 3 -47.85 1.47 2.22
CA HIS A 3 -47.58 0.22 2.91
C HIS A 3 -46.28 -0.34 2.31
N PHE A 4 -45.13 -0.09 2.93
CA PHE A 4 -43.93 -0.84 2.61
C PHE A 4 -44.25 -2.32 2.87
N PRO A 5 -44.21 -3.22 1.86
CA PRO A 5 -44.45 -4.63 2.09
C PRO A 5 -43.41 -5.13 3.10
N VAL A 6 -43.89 -5.51 4.29
CA VAL A 6 -43.07 -5.94 5.44
C VAL A 6 -42.35 -7.26 5.16
N ALA A 7 -42.75 -7.99 4.11
CA ALA A 7 -42.03 -9.12 3.57
C ALA A 7 -41.19 -8.69 2.37
N ILE A 8 -39.90 -8.40 2.59
CA ILE A 8 -38.91 -8.39 1.52
C ILE A 8 -38.94 -9.79 0.89
N PRO A 9 -39.32 -9.95 -0.39
CA PRO A 9 -39.29 -11.26 -1.03
C PRO A 9 -37.90 -11.86 -0.89
N ALA A 10 -37.79 -13.16 -0.59
CA ALA A 10 -36.50 -13.85 -0.47
C ALA A 10 -35.60 -13.60 -1.70
N SER A 11 -36.22 -13.50 -2.88
CA SER A 11 -35.57 -13.14 -4.15
C SER A 11 -34.96 -11.75 -4.13
N LEU A 12 -35.60 -10.76 -3.50
CA LEU A 12 -35.09 -9.39 -3.40
C LEU A 12 -33.82 -9.33 -2.54
N GLY A 13 -33.71 -10.15 -1.49
CA GLY A 13 -32.50 -10.29 -0.69
C GLY A 13 -31.32 -10.84 -1.50
N VAL A 14 -31.55 -11.91 -2.27
CA VAL A 14 -30.51 -12.52 -3.13
C VAL A 14 -30.10 -11.56 -4.26
N TRP A 15 -31.05 -10.87 -4.89
CA TRP A 15 -30.77 -9.87 -5.92
C TRP A 15 -30.03 -8.65 -5.38
N ALA A 16 -30.37 -8.19 -4.16
CA ALA A 16 -29.66 -7.09 -3.52
C ALA A 16 -28.19 -7.45 -3.24
N VAL A 17 -27.93 -8.69 -2.80
CA VAL A 17 -26.57 -9.21 -2.65
C VAL A 17 -25.85 -9.25 -4.01
N PHE A 18 -26.48 -9.81 -5.04
CA PHE A 18 -25.91 -9.87 -6.38
C PHE A 18 -25.49 -8.49 -6.89
N MET A 19 -26.42 -7.52 -6.87
CA MET A 19 -26.17 -6.18 -7.39
C MET A 19 -25.13 -5.43 -6.57
N SER A 20 -25.18 -5.54 -5.24
CA SER A 20 -24.18 -4.91 -4.37
C SER A 20 -22.78 -5.45 -4.63
N VAL A 21 -22.62 -6.78 -4.70
CA VAL A 21 -21.34 -7.43 -4.99
C VAL A 21 -20.86 -7.02 -6.39
N LEU A 22 -21.72 -7.07 -7.40
CA LEU A 22 -21.36 -6.71 -8.78
C LEU A 22 -20.84 -5.27 -8.87
N ILE A 23 -21.59 -4.31 -8.32
CA ILE A 23 -21.24 -2.89 -8.33
C ILE A 23 -19.90 -2.66 -7.60
N THR A 24 -19.72 -3.32 -6.46
CA THR A 24 -18.48 -3.24 -5.68
C THR A 24 -17.27 -3.76 -6.46
N GLN A 25 -17.40 -4.93 -7.10
CA GLN A 25 -16.32 -5.55 -7.85
C GLN A 25 -16.00 -4.81 -9.16
N LEU A 26 -16.97 -4.08 -9.72
CA LEU A 26 -16.73 -3.13 -10.82
C LEU A 26 -15.96 -1.87 -10.38
N GLY A 27 -15.62 -1.73 -9.09
CA GLY A 27 -14.76 -0.67 -8.57
C GLY A 27 -15.51 0.52 -7.97
N VAL A 28 -16.84 0.44 -7.85
CA VAL A 28 -17.62 1.45 -7.14
C VAL A 28 -17.41 1.25 -5.63
N PRO A 29 -17.14 2.32 -4.84
CA PRO A 29 -16.80 2.21 -3.42
C PRO A 29 -18.03 1.93 -2.53
N ILE A 30 -18.82 0.93 -2.87
CA ILE A 30 -19.89 0.38 -2.03
C ILE A 30 -19.32 -0.83 -1.29
N PRO A 31 -19.53 -0.99 0.02
CA PRO A 31 -19.03 -2.16 0.73
C PRO A 31 -19.95 -3.37 0.50
N ALA A 32 -19.45 -4.41 -0.19
CA ALA A 32 -20.18 -5.66 -0.43
C ALA A 32 -20.32 -6.56 0.82
N ALA A 33 -19.31 -6.55 1.71
CA ALA A 33 -19.29 -7.40 2.91
C ALA A 33 -20.53 -7.23 3.82
N PRO A 34 -20.99 -6.00 4.12
CA PRO A 34 -22.27 -5.75 4.78
C PRO A 34 -23.47 -6.47 4.17
N MET A 35 -23.59 -6.48 2.85
CA MET A 35 -24.71 -7.13 2.16
C MET A 35 -24.61 -8.65 2.23
N LEU A 36 -23.41 -9.22 2.18
CA LEU A 36 -23.20 -10.67 2.35
C LEU A 36 -23.49 -11.12 3.79
N ILE A 37 -23.08 -10.33 4.78
CA ILE A 37 -23.41 -10.56 6.19
C ILE A 37 -24.94 -10.56 6.35
N PHE A 38 -25.62 -9.55 5.82
CA PHE A 38 -27.08 -9.45 5.86
C PHE A 38 -27.75 -10.66 5.17
N GLY A 39 -27.27 -11.06 3.99
CA GLY A 39 -27.76 -12.25 3.29
C GLY A 39 -27.55 -13.55 4.08
N GLY A 40 -26.41 -13.68 4.78
CA GLY A 40 -26.14 -14.80 5.69
C GLY A 40 -27.05 -14.81 6.91
N THR A 41 -27.30 -13.66 7.52
CA THR A 41 -28.27 -13.51 8.61
C THR A 41 -29.69 -13.88 8.16
N MET A 42 -30.13 -13.42 6.98
CA MET A 42 -31.43 -13.82 6.41
C MET A 42 -31.51 -15.33 6.16
N ALA A 43 -30.43 -15.95 5.69
CA ALA A 43 -30.37 -17.38 5.47
C ALA A 43 -30.45 -18.16 6.80
N ALA A 44 -29.80 -17.67 7.86
CA ALA A 44 -29.91 -18.23 9.21
C ALA A 44 -31.31 -18.14 9.80
N MET A 45 -32.05 -17.07 9.49
CA MET A 45 -33.45 -16.91 9.87
C MET A 45 -34.43 -17.74 9.00
N GLY A 46 -33.94 -18.55 8.06
CA GLY A 46 -34.76 -19.36 7.17
C GLY A 46 -35.49 -18.56 6.07
N GLN A 47 -35.14 -17.28 5.88
CA GLN A 47 -35.79 -16.41 4.89
C GLN A 47 -35.23 -16.60 3.47
N THR A 48 -34.02 -17.15 3.34
CA THR A 48 -33.39 -17.49 2.05
C THR A 48 -32.45 -18.68 2.22
N SER A 49 -31.94 -19.23 1.11
CA SER A 49 -30.95 -20.31 1.14
C SER A 49 -29.53 -19.75 1.07
N TYR A 50 -28.63 -20.28 1.90
CA TYR A 50 -27.20 -20.00 1.85
C TYR A 50 -26.62 -20.20 0.45
N VAL A 51 -27.06 -21.28 -0.23
CA VAL A 51 -26.56 -21.63 -1.57
C VAL A 51 -26.90 -20.53 -2.58
N HIS A 52 -28.12 -19.98 -2.54
CA HIS A 52 -28.52 -18.91 -3.44
C HIS A 52 -27.74 -17.61 -3.19
N VAL A 53 -27.48 -17.27 -1.92
CA VAL A 53 -26.71 -16.07 -1.56
C VAL A 53 -25.26 -16.20 -2.02
N VAL A 54 -24.60 -17.33 -1.73
CA VAL A 54 -23.21 -17.59 -2.16
C VAL A 54 -23.13 -17.64 -3.68
N PHE A 55 -24.04 -18.35 -4.34
CA PHE A 55 -24.06 -18.44 -5.80
C PHE A 55 -24.22 -17.07 -6.46
N ALA A 56 -25.15 -16.24 -5.97
CA ALA A 56 -25.34 -14.89 -6.45
C ALA A 56 -24.07 -14.04 -6.29
N ALA A 57 -23.42 -14.10 -5.13
CA ALA A 57 -22.18 -13.38 -4.87
C ALA A 57 -21.03 -13.84 -5.78
N VAL A 58 -20.89 -15.15 -5.98
CA VAL A 58 -19.88 -15.74 -6.87
C VAL A 58 -20.14 -15.32 -8.31
N ALA A 59 -21.37 -15.46 -8.81
CA ALA A 59 -21.74 -15.08 -10.18
C ALA A 59 -21.46 -13.59 -10.45
N ALA A 60 -21.87 -12.71 -9.52
CA ALA A 60 -21.59 -11.28 -9.60
C ALA A 60 -20.08 -10.98 -9.67
N THR A 61 -19.29 -11.67 -8.83
CA THR A 61 -17.83 -11.54 -8.79
C THR A 61 -17.20 -11.98 -10.10
N LEU A 62 -17.55 -13.17 -10.60
CA LEU A 62 -17.03 -13.70 -11.86
C LEU A 62 -17.33 -12.79 -13.05
N ILE A 63 -18.54 -12.21 -13.12
CA ILE A 63 -18.91 -11.28 -14.19
C ILE A 63 -18.02 -10.04 -14.16
N ALA A 64 -17.88 -9.40 -12.99
CA ALA A 64 -17.04 -8.21 -12.86
C ALA A 64 -15.56 -8.50 -13.15
N ASP A 65 -15.03 -9.58 -12.59
CA ASP A 65 -13.62 -9.93 -12.73
C ASP A 65 -13.28 -10.38 -14.16
N LEU A 66 -14.21 -11.03 -14.86
CA LEU A 66 -14.05 -11.38 -16.27
C LEU A 66 -14.04 -10.12 -17.15
N LEU A 67 -14.91 -9.14 -16.88
CA LEU A 67 -14.88 -7.85 -17.56
C LEU A 67 -13.53 -7.16 -17.36
N TRP A 68 -13.01 -7.14 -16.13
CA TRP A 68 -11.70 -6.60 -15.82
C TRP A 68 -10.56 -7.35 -16.50
N PHE A 69 -10.63 -8.69 -16.51
CA PHE A 69 -9.65 -9.54 -17.16
C PHE A 69 -9.57 -9.27 -18.67
N PHE A 70 -10.72 -9.21 -19.37
CA PHE A 70 -10.73 -8.87 -20.79
C PHE A 70 -10.30 -7.43 -21.06
N THR A 71 -10.68 -6.49 -20.19
CA THR A 71 -10.22 -5.08 -20.30
C THR A 71 -8.70 -5.02 -20.13
N GLY A 72 -8.14 -5.74 -19.17
CA GLY A 72 -6.69 -5.89 -19.00
C GLY A 72 -6.01 -6.50 -20.23
N ARG A 73 -6.62 -7.53 -20.83
CA ARG A 73 -6.11 -8.17 -22.05
C ARG A 73 -6.13 -7.26 -23.27
N ALA A 74 -7.18 -6.48 -23.46
CA ALA A 74 -7.33 -5.59 -24.61
C ALA A 74 -6.46 -4.33 -24.50
N TYR A 75 -6.40 -3.70 -23.31
CA TYR A 75 -5.76 -2.40 -23.12
C TYR A 75 -4.36 -2.48 -22.48
N GLY A 76 -3.98 -3.64 -21.94
CA GLY A 76 -2.64 -3.93 -21.45
C GLY A 76 -2.11 -2.93 -20.42
N ARG A 77 -0.84 -2.52 -20.60
CA ARG A 77 -0.16 -1.55 -19.73
C ARG A 77 -0.82 -0.16 -19.68
N ARG A 78 -1.62 0.23 -20.70
CA ARG A 78 -2.28 1.56 -20.70
C ARG A 78 -3.33 1.66 -19.59
N LEU A 79 -4.12 0.61 -19.37
CA LEU A 79 -5.10 0.56 -18.27
C LEU A 79 -4.42 0.66 -16.91
N LEU A 80 -3.36 -0.13 -16.70
CA LEU A 80 -2.60 -0.12 -15.45
C LEU A 80 -1.99 1.26 -15.17
N ASN A 81 -1.43 1.92 -16.19
CA ASN A 81 -0.89 3.28 -16.05
C ASN A 81 -1.98 4.32 -15.74
N TYR A 82 -3.18 4.19 -16.31
CA TYR A 82 -4.32 5.04 -15.98
C TYR A 82 -4.79 4.85 -14.53
N LEU A 83 -4.91 3.59 -14.07
CA LEU A 83 -5.29 3.27 -12.69
C LEU A 83 -4.25 3.78 -11.69
N VAL A 84 -2.95 3.60 -11.98
CA VAL A 84 -1.85 4.12 -11.17
C VAL A 84 -1.84 5.66 -11.14
N ARG A 85 -2.16 6.32 -12.26
CA ARG A 85 -2.25 7.79 -12.33
C ARG A 85 -3.44 8.35 -11.55
N PHE A 86 -4.55 7.62 -11.47
CA PHE A 86 -5.74 8.04 -10.72
C PHE A 86 -5.59 7.81 -9.20
N SER A 87 -4.77 6.85 -8.77
CA SER A 87 -4.44 6.67 -7.35
C SER A 87 -2.98 6.29 -7.16
N LEU A 88 -2.18 7.27 -6.74
CA LEU A 88 -0.76 7.14 -6.36
C LEU A 88 -0.51 6.16 -5.19
N SER A 89 -1.57 5.68 -4.51
CA SER A 89 -1.50 4.56 -3.57
C SER A 89 -1.49 3.18 -4.23
N LEU A 90 -1.87 3.07 -5.51
CA LEU A 90 -1.89 1.81 -6.25
C LEU A 90 -0.50 1.38 -6.71
N ASP A 91 0.49 2.27 -6.85
CA ASP A 91 1.83 1.88 -7.35
C ASP A 91 2.50 0.84 -6.44
N THR A 92 2.39 1.00 -5.11
CA THR A 92 2.91 0.02 -4.14
C THR A 92 2.12 -1.29 -4.20
N THR A 93 0.79 -1.22 -4.30
CA THR A 93 -0.08 -2.40 -4.39
C THR A 93 0.11 -3.14 -5.71
N VAL A 94 0.32 -2.44 -6.83
CA VAL A 94 0.63 -3.00 -8.15
C VAL A 94 1.99 -3.70 -8.12
N ARG A 95 3.02 -3.10 -7.51
CA ARG A 95 4.34 -3.75 -7.38
C ARG A 95 4.27 -5.00 -6.52
N VAL A 96 3.59 -4.94 -5.38
CA VAL A 96 3.39 -6.12 -4.51
C VAL A 96 2.59 -7.18 -5.24
N ALA A 97 1.49 -6.79 -5.90
CA ALA A 97 0.72 -7.70 -6.75
C ALA A 97 1.65 -8.35 -7.77
N ARG A 98 2.35 -7.57 -8.59
CA ARG A 98 3.21 -8.08 -9.67
C ARG A 98 4.26 -9.06 -9.15
N ASN A 99 5.01 -8.72 -8.10
CA ASN A 99 6.02 -9.63 -7.53
C ASN A 99 5.41 -10.93 -6.99
N THR A 100 4.22 -10.84 -6.38
CA THR A 100 3.56 -12.03 -5.82
C THR A 100 2.92 -12.87 -6.94
N TYR A 101 2.39 -12.23 -7.98
CA TYR A 101 1.88 -12.89 -9.20
C TYR A 101 3.00 -13.54 -10.02
N GLU A 102 4.17 -12.90 -10.16
CA GLU A 102 5.36 -13.47 -10.81
C GLU A 102 5.83 -14.75 -10.10
N ARG A 103 5.69 -14.81 -8.77
CA ARG A 103 6.14 -15.95 -7.96
C ARG A 103 5.11 -17.08 -7.85
N TYR A 104 3.81 -16.76 -7.76
CA TYR A 104 2.77 -17.74 -7.44
C TYR A 104 1.72 -17.94 -8.56
N GLY A 105 1.68 -17.09 -9.59
CA GLY A 105 0.78 -17.24 -10.74
C GLY A 105 -0.70 -17.05 -10.41
N ALA A 106 -1.58 -17.74 -11.17
CA ALA A 106 -3.04 -17.67 -11.02
C ALA A 106 -3.62 -18.07 -9.63
N PRO A 107 -3.04 -19.06 -8.89
CA PRO A 107 -3.54 -19.46 -7.57
C PRO A 107 -3.72 -18.33 -6.55
N ILE A 108 -2.95 -17.26 -6.64
CA ILE A 108 -3.03 -16.13 -5.71
C ILE A 108 -4.39 -15.41 -5.74
N LEU A 109 -5.18 -15.56 -6.81
CA LEU A 109 -6.55 -15.04 -6.91
C LEU A 109 -7.43 -15.51 -5.74
N THR A 110 -7.15 -16.69 -5.21
CA THR A 110 -7.88 -17.25 -4.07
C THR A 110 -7.75 -16.42 -2.80
N ILE A 111 -6.58 -15.81 -2.59
CA ILE A 111 -6.26 -15.03 -1.39
C ILE A 111 -6.40 -13.53 -1.67
N ALA A 112 -6.21 -13.10 -2.93
CA ALA A 112 -6.20 -11.70 -3.32
C ALA A 112 -7.49 -10.94 -2.95
N LYS A 113 -8.65 -11.63 -2.94
CA LYS A 113 -9.95 -11.03 -2.59
C LYS A 113 -10.06 -10.63 -1.12
N PHE A 114 -9.26 -11.22 -0.24
CA PHE A 114 -9.23 -10.88 1.18
C PHE A 114 -8.33 -9.67 1.48
N LEU A 115 -7.45 -9.29 0.55
CA LEU A 115 -6.50 -8.20 0.73
C LEU A 115 -7.02 -6.93 0.05
N PRO A 116 -7.20 -5.82 0.80
CA PRO A 116 -7.67 -4.56 0.26
C PRO A 116 -6.81 -4.07 -0.91
N GLY A 117 -7.46 -3.77 -2.04
CA GLY A 117 -6.79 -3.25 -3.24
C GLY A 117 -6.12 -4.29 -4.13
N LEU A 118 -5.75 -5.47 -3.62
CA LEU A 118 -5.19 -6.54 -4.46
C LEU A 118 -6.27 -7.11 -5.40
N GLY A 119 -7.47 -7.42 -4.89
CA GLY A 119 -8.57 -7.96 -5.71
C GLY A 119 -8.86 -7.14 -6.97
N LEU A 120 -8.97 -5.81 -6.84
CA LEU A 120 -9.29 -4.91 -7.95
C LEU A 120 -8.22 -4.86 -9.05
N ILE A 121 -6.95 -5.05 -8.70
CA ILE A 121 -5.83 -4.99 -9.66
C ILE A 121 -5.53 -6.36 -10.26
N SER A 122 -5.89 -7.43 -9.55
CA SER A 122 -5.54 -8.81 -9.86
C SER A 122 -6.07 -9.27 -11.21
N ALA A 123 -7.38 -9.16 -11.43
CA ALA A 123 -8.02 -9.56 -12.68
C ALA A 123 -7.49 -8.82 -13.91
N PRO A 124 -7.41 -7.48 -13.94
CA PRO A 124 -6.87 -6.78 -15.11
C PRO A 124 -5.37 -7.05 -15.31
N LEU A 125 -4.59 -7.22 -14.24
CA LEU A 125 -3.17 -7.58 -14.34
C LEU A 125 -2.98 -8.95 -14.99
N LEU A 126 -3.72 -9.97 -14.55
CA LEU A 126 -3.70 -11.30 -15.14
C LEU A 126 -4.15 -11.30 -16.60
N GLY A 127 -5.10 -10.43 -16.97
CA GLY A 127 -5.50 -10.20 -18.36
C GLY A 127 -4.34 -9.85 -19.28
N THR A 128 -3.32 -9.14 -18.76
CA THR A 128 -2.10 -8.76 -19.52
C THR A 128 -1.12 -9.92 -19.73
N THR A 129 -1.35 -11.07 -19.09
CA THR A 129 -0.49 -12.25 -19.19
C THR A 129 -1.03 -13.27 -20.20
N ALA A 130 -0.22 -14.29 -20.53
CA ALA A 130 -0.58 -15.37 -21.45
C ALA A 130 -1.51 -16.46 -20.84
N ILE A 131 -2.06 -16.26 -19.65
CA ILE A 131 -2.90 -17.25 -18.97
C ILE A 131 -4.23 -17.45 -19.72
N SER A 132 -4.70 -18.70 -19.88
CA SER A 132 -5.97 -18.99 -20.54
C SER A 132 -7.17 -18.54 -19.68
N VAL A 133 -8.30 -18.19 -20.32
CA VAL A 133 -9.51 -17.73 -19.62
C VAL A 133 -10.02 -18.79 -18.64
N GLY A 134 -9.92 -20.07 -18.99
CA GLY A 134 -10.37 -21.18 -18.14
C GLY A 134 -9.56 -21.31 -16.85
N VAL A 135 -8.24 -21.16 -16.92
CA VAL A 135 -7.38 -21.21 -15.72
C VAL A 135 -7.67 -20.03 -14.81
N PHE A 136 -7.83 -18.83 -15.37
CA PHE A 136 -8.25 -17.65 -14.62
C PHE A 136 -9.59 -17.87 -13.91
N LEU A 137 -10.62 -18.30 -14.66
CA LEU A 137 -11.98 -18.47 -14.16
C LEU A 137 -12.04 -19.52 -13.04
N TRP A 138 -11.29 -20.62 -13.15
CA TRP A 138 -11.26 -21.65 -12.12
C TRP A 138 -10.73 -21.11 -10.79
N TRP A 139 -9.56 -20.46 -10.81
CA TRP A 139 -8.96 -19.90 -9.61
C TRP A 139 -9.77 -18.73 -9.03
N ASP A 140 -10.35 -17.91 -9.90
CA ASP A 140 -11.22 -16.81 -9.49
C ASP A 140 -12.51 -17.32 -8.85
N MET A 141 -13.12 -18.37 -9.39
CA MET A 141 -14.31 -19.02 -8.82
C MET A 141 -14.02 -19.61 -7.44
N VAL A 142 -12.89 -20.31 -7.27
CA VAL A 142 -12.48 -20.83 -5.94
C VAL A 142 -12.32 -19.68 -4.95
N GLY A 143 -11.63 -18.60 -5.33
CA GLY A 143 -11.45 -17.42 -4.49
C GLY A 143 -12.77 -16.73 -4.14
N ALA A 144 -13.63 -16.51 -5.13
CA ALA A 144 -14.94 -15.90 -4.96
C ALA A 144 -15.82 -16.72 -4.00
N THR A 145 -15.80 -18.05 -4.15
CA THR A 145 -16.59 -18.95 -3.32
C THR A 145 -16.11 -18.93 -1.87
N LEU A 146 -14.80 -19.04 -1.64
CA LEU A 146 -14.23 -18.96 -0.29
C LEU A 146 -14.53 -17.62 0.38
N TRP A 147 -14.30 -16.52 -0.35
CA TRP A 147 -14.56 -15.18 0.15
C TRP A 147 -16.04 -14.95 0.48
N ALA A 148 -16.96 -15.29 -0.42
CA ALA A 148 -18.40 -15.15 -0.19
C ALA A 148 -18.86 -16.00 0.99
N SER A 149 -18.38 -17.24 1.08
CA SER A 149 -18.73 -18.16 2.17
C SER A 149 -18.30 -17.63 3.53
N VAL A 150 -17.09 -17.05 3.65
CA VAL A 150 -16.61 -16.46 4.91
C VAL A 150 -17.57 -15.37 5.42
N TRP A 151 -18.01 -14.47 4.55
CA TRP A 151 -18.92 -13.39 4.96
C TRP A 151 -20.34 -13.88 5.26
N VAL A 152 -20.85 -14.81 4.46
CA VAL A 152 -22.18 -15.40 4.65
C VAL A 152 -22.23 -16.21 5.95
N ILE A 153 -21.25 -17.06 6.21
CA ILE A 153 -21.13 -17.83 7.46
C ILE A 153 -20.92 -16.88 8.63
N GLY A 154 -20.12 -15.82 8.48
CA GLY A 154 -19.94 -14.80 9.51
C GLY A 154 -21.25 -14.11 9.89
N GLY A 155 -22.09 -13.76 8.91
CA GLY A 155 -23.41 -13.21 9.15
C GLY A 155 -24.40 -14.19 9.79
N ALA A 156 -24.26 -15.48 9.49
CA ALA A 156 -25.03 -16.54 10.15
C ALA A 156 -24.60 -16.74 11.62
N ALA A 157 -23.30 -16.74 11.88
CA ALA A 157 -22.76 -16.92 13.22
C ALA A 157 -23.09 -15.75 14.15
N LEU A 158 -23.16 -14.52 13.62
CA LEU A 158 -23.44 -13.30 14.37
C LEU A 158 -24.91 -12.84 14.25
N HIS A 159 -25.81 -13.70 13.78
CA HIS A 159 -27.18 -13.30 13.45
C HIS A 159 -27.92 -12.71 14.66
N ASP A 160 -27.76 -13.29 15.85
CA ASP A 160 -28.40 -12.80 17.09
C ASP A 160 -27.97 -11.37 17.43
N GLN A 161 -26.66 -11.07 17.37
CA GLN A 161 -26.13 -9.74 17.67
C GLN A 161 -26.57 -8.72 16.61
N ILE A 162 -26.63 -9.14 15.35
CA ILE A 162 -27.09 -8.30 14.24
C ILE A 162 -28.57 -7.98 14.42
N VAL A 163 -29.41 -8.95 14.77
CA VAL A 163 -30.85 -8.73 15.03
C VAL A 163 -31.04 -7.77 16.20
N GLN A 164 -30.30 -7.95 17.30
CA GLN A 164 -30.35 -7.02 18.44
C GLN A 164 -29.96 -5.59 18.04
N LEU A 165 -28.92 -5.42 17.23
CA LEU A 165 -28.51 -4.11 16.71
C LEU A 165 -29.61 -3.49 15.84
N VAL A 166 -30.22 -4.27 14.94
CA VAL A 166 -31.31 -3.79 14.08
C VAL A 166 -32.52 -3.36 14.90
N LEU A 167 -32.87 -4.12 15.94
CA LEU A 167 -33.95 -3.75 16.85
C LEU A 167 -33.63 -2.45 17.60
N LEU A 168 -32.41 -2.29 18.11
CA LEU A 168 -31.98 -1.06 18.79
C LEU A 168 -32.02 0.16 17.85
N VAL A 169 -31.56 0.00 16.61
CA VAL A 169 -31.59 1.07 15.60
C VAL A 169 -33.04 1.47 15.29
N ARG A 170 -33.93 0.48 15.10
CA ARG A 170 -35.36 0.73 14.83
C ARG A 170 -36.07 1.38 16.02
N GLN A 171 -35.76 0.98 17.25
CA GLN A 171 -36.32 1.57 18.46
C GLN A 171 -35.98 3.06 18.60
N ASN A 172 -34.82 3.48 18.08
CA ASN A 172 -34.40 4.87 18.03
C ASN A 172 -34.85 5.61 16.74
N GLY A 173 -35.79 5.03 15.98
CA GLY A 173 -36.35 5.62 14.77
C GLY A 173 -35.46 5.55 13.52
N GLY A 174 -34.34 4.82 13.58
CA GLY A 174 -33.41 4.66 12.47
C GLY A 174 -33.71 3.44 11.59
N THR A 175 -33.05 3.39 10.44
CA THR A 175 -33.07 2.27 9.48
C THR A 175 -31.72 1.55 9.44
N ILE A 176 -31.68 0.35 8.85
CA ILE A 176 -30.43 -0.40 8.68
C ILE A 176 -29.42 0.33 7.76
N PHE A 177 -29.93 1.18 6.86
CA PHE A 177 -29.09 2.04 6.01
C PHE A 177 -28.38 3.11 6.84
N ASP A 178 -29.02 3.65 7.87
CA ASP A 178 -28.40 4.61 8.80
C ASP A 178 -27.26 3.95 9.59
N ALA A 179 -27.44 2.69 9.98
CA ALA A 179 -26.38 1.91 10.63
C ALA A 179 -25.18 1.67 9.70
N PHE A 180 -25.41 1.29 8.44
CA PHE A 180 -24.32 1.15 7.47
C PHE A 180 -23.64 2.48 7.14
N ALA A 181 -24.41 3.57 7.03
CA ALA A 181 -23.88 4.91 6.84
C ALA A 181 -23.01 5.33 8.04
N ALA A 182 -23.45 5.06 9.27
CA ALA A 182 -22.69 5.35 10.48
C ALA A 182 -21.37 4.56 10.53
N ILE A 183 -21.38 3.26 10.22
CA ILE A 183 -20.16 2.43 10.14
C ILE A 183 -19.21 2.97 9.06
N PHE A 184 -19.74 3.33 7.89
CA PHE A 184 -18.95 3.89 6.79
C PHE A 184 -18.30 5.22 7.20
N VAL A 185 -19.06 6.13 7.80
CA VAL A 185 -18.56 7.42 8.30
C VAL A 185 -17.53 7.20 9.41
N ALA A 186 -17.78 6.29 10.36
CA ALA A 186 -16.82 5.95 11.41
C ALA A 186 -15.52 5.39 10.84
N ALA A 187 -15.58 4.53 9.82
CA ALA A 187 -14.39 4.01 9.14
C ALA A 187 -13.62 5.11 8.41
N LEU A 188 -14.32 6.04 7.74
CA LEU A 188 -13.71 7.21 7.10
C LEU A 188 -13.06 8.15 8.14
N LEU A 189 -13.75 8.45 9.24
CA LEU A 189 -13.23 9.28 10.33
C LEU A 189 -12.02 8.62 10.98
N TYR A 190 -12.07 7.31 11.26
CA TYR A 190 -10.94 6.56 11.79
C TYR A 190 -9.74 6.61 10.85
N ARG A 191 -9.94 6.40 9.54
CA ARG A 191 -8.88 6.55 8.53
C ARG A 191 -8.34 7.98 8.50
N TRP A 192 -9.20 8.98 8.62
CA TRP A 192 -8.82 10.39 8.64
C TRP A 192 -8.01 10.75 9.89
N VAL A 193 -8.46 10.34 11.08
CA VAL A 193 -7.75 10.55 12.35
C VAL A 193 -6.39 9.86 12.32
N ARG A 194 -6.31 8.60 11.86
CA ARG A 194 -5.02 7.91 11.70
C ARG A 194 -4.09 8.63 10.73
N ARG A 195 -4.64 9.19 9.64
CA ARG A 195 -3.89 10.01 8.68
C ARG A 195 -3.34 11.28 9.33
N LEU A 196 -4.16 11.96 10.14
CA LEU A 196 -3.74 13.15 10.88
C LEU A 196 -2.67 12.84 11.93
N GLN A 197 -2.86 11.76 12.69
CA GLN A 197 -1.89 11.31 13.70
C GLN A 197 -0.53 11.01 13.07
N PHE A 198 -0.50 10.28 11.95
CA PHE A 198 0.75 9.99 11.25
C PHE A 198 1.40 11.24 10.67
N ARG A 199 0.61 12.17 10.11
CA ARG A 199 1.13 13.47 9.64
C ARG A 199 1.73 14.30 10.77
N ARG A 200 1.09 14.33 11.95
CA ARG A 200 1.60 15.02 13.14
C ARG A 200 2.89 14.39 13.66
N TRP A 201 2.96 13.06 13.67
CA TRP A 201 4.18 12.32 14.05
C TRP A 201 5.34 12.65 13.08
N LEU A 202 5.11 12.58 11.77
CA LEU A 202 6.10 12.98 10.76
C LEU A 202 6.53 14.46 10.87
N ALA A 203 5.66 15.35 11.35
CA ALA A 203 6.00 16.76 11.50
C ALA A 203 7.10 16.99 12.56
N HIS A 204 7.15 16.16 13.61
CA HIS A 204 8.14 16.27 14.68
C HIS A 204 9.49 15.62 14.32
N THR A 205 9.51 14.77 13.30
CA THR A 205 10.71 14.05 12.82
C THR A 205 11.33 14.71 11.59
N ARG A 206 10.92 15.94 11.22
CA ARG A 206 11.37 16.60 9.97
C ARG A 206 12.40 17.69 10.24
N ILE A 207 13.39 17.77 9.35
CA ILE A 207 14.33 18.89 9.25
C ILE A 207 14.12 19.61 7.92
N THR A 208 14.12 20.94 7.91
CA THR A 208 14.04 21.74 6.68
C THR A 208 15.40 21.82 5.98
N PRO A 209 15.46 22.10 4.66
CA PRO A 209 16.73 22.32 3.97
C PRO A 209 17.61 23.37 4.66
N ASP A 210 17.02 24.47 5.11
CA ASP A 210 17.76 25.55 5.80
C ASP A 210 18.36 25.10 7.13
N GLN A 211 17.60 24.31 7.90
CA GLN A 211 18.10 23.73 9.15
C GLN A 211 19.18 22.68 8.90
N LEU A 212 19.09 21.91 7.81
CA LEU A 212 20.11 20.93 7.45
C LEU A 212 21.41 21.63 7.04
N ASP A 213 21.35 22.65 6.20
CA ASP A 213 22.51 23.45 5.81
C ASP A 213 23.20 24.09 7.03
N ALA A 214 22.42 24.66 7.94
CA ALA A 214 22.96 25.19 9.20
C ALA A 214 23.62 24.09 10.06
N LEU A 215 23.05 22.88 10.11
CA LEU A 215 23.62 21.75 10.85
C LEU A 215 24.93 21.26 10.22
N MET A 216 25.00 21.23 8.89
CA MET A 216 26.21 20.83 8.14
C MET A 216 27.38 21.78 8.39
N LYS A 217 27.10 23.05 8.69
CA LYS A 217 28.10 24.08 9.01
C LYS A 217 28.46 24.15 10.50
N SER A 218 27.82 23.34 11.35
CA SER A 218 28.09 23.31 12.79
C SER A 218 29.32 22.45 13.13
N ASN A 219 29.81 22.55 14.37
CA ASN A 219 30.94 21.75 14.85
C ASN A 219 30.64 20.23 14.89
N GLU A 220 29.37 19.84 14.87
CA GLU A 220 28.94 18.43 14.85
C GLU A 220 28.05 18.16 13.62
N PRO A 221 28.63 18.03 12.41
CA PRO A 221 27.84 17.83 11.20
C PRO A 221 27.08 16.49 11.25
N PRO A 222 25.85 16.45 10.71
CA PRO A 222 25.03 15.25 10.73
C PRO A 222 25.60 14.18 9.80
N LEU A 223 25.29 12.92 10.10
CA LEU A 223 25.42 11.86 9.11
C LEU A 223 24.23 11.93 8.15
N ILE A 224 24.50 12.22 6.87
CA ILE A 224 23.49 12.31 5.82
C ILE A 224 23.42 10.98 5.08
N LEU A 225 22.22 10.39 5.03
CA LEU A 225 21.96 9.11 4.37
C LEU A 225 20.96 9.27 3.22
N ASP A 226 21.37 8.83 2.04
CA ASP A 226 20.56 8.75 0.83
C ASP A 226 19.82 7.40 0.80
N ALA A 227 18.54 7.41 1.18
CA ALA A 227 17.69 6.23 1.18
C ALA A 227 16.85 6.10 -0.11
N ARG A 228 17.20 6.81 -1.20
CA ARG A 228 16.49 6.67 -2.48
C ARG A 228 16.75 5.27 -3.07
N PRO A 229 15.77 4.62 -3.72
CA PRO A 229 16.00 3.35 -4.38
C PRO A 229 17.10 3.46 -5.46
N PRO A 230 17.92 2.41 -5.71
CA PRO A 230 18.98 2.45 -6.73
C PRO A 230 18.49 2.94 -8.10
N SER A 231 17.33 2.43 -8.55
CA SER A 231 16.68 2.84 -9.82
C SER A 231 16.35 4.34 -9.94
N VAL A 232 16.25 5.05 -8.81
CA VAL A 232 16.03 6.51 -8.78
C VAL A 232 17.37 7.23 -8.82
N ARG A 233 18.36 6.77 -8.05
CA ARG A 233 19.73 7.31 -8.06
C ARG A 233 20.39 7.25 -9.44
N GLU A 234 20.07 6.24 -10.24
CA GLU A 234 20.53 6.10 -11.63
C GLU A 234 19.96 7.18 -12.57
N LYS A 235 18.76 7.69 -12.29
CA LYS A 235 18.12 8.76 -13.08
C LYS A 235 18.49 10.15 -12.57
N GLU A 236 18.57 10.28 -11.25
CA GLU A 236 18.95 11.49 -10.54
C GLU A 236 20.39 11.34 -10.03
N SER A 237 21.36 11.41 -10.95
CA SER A 237 22.78 11.13 -10.72
C SER A 237 23.52 12.16 -9.86
N HIS A 238 22.80 12.87 -8.98
CA HIS A 238 23.35 13.83 -8.02
C HIS A 238 22.82 13.53 -6.60
N ARG A 239 23.59 13.91 -5.58
CA ARG A 239 23.31 13.68 -4.15
C ARG A 239 23.61 14.94 -3.35
N ILE A 240 23.09 15.02 -2.12
CA ILE A 240 23.57 16.04 -1.16
C ILE A 240 25.05 15.78 -0.87
N ALA A 241 25.85 16.84 -0.78
CA ALA A 241 27.28 16.73 -0.51
C ALA A 241 27.57 15.92 0.76
N GLY A 242 28.48 14.94 0.66
CA GLY A 242 28.81 14.03 1.76
C GLY A 242 27.74 12.99 2.13
N ALA A 243 26.62 12.91 1.41
CA ALA A 243 25.60 11.89 1.65
C ALA A 243 26.11 10.48 1.32
N ARG A 244 25.84 9.53 2.22
CA ARG A 244 26.21 8.12 2.06
C ARG A 244 25.01 7.28 1.57
N PRO A 245 25.23 6.23 0.78
CA PRO A 245 24.15 5.36 0.34
C PRO A 245 23.56 4.64 1.56
N LEU A 246 22.23 4.59 1.64
CA LEU A 246 21.55 3.68 2.56
C LEU A 246 20.68 2.74 1.74
N ASP A 247 21.04 1.46 1.74
CA ASP A 247 20.15 0.42 1.26
C ASP A 247 19.23 -0.02 2.41
N LEU A 248 17.93 0.22 2.21
CA LEU A 248 16.88 -0.14 3.17
C LEU A 248 16.48 -1.60 3.07
N ASP A 249 16.79 -2.26 1.96
CA ASP A 249 16.43 -3.65 1.71
C ASP A 249 17.55 -4.63 2.10
N SER A 250 18.79 -4.13 2.29
CA SER A 250 19.88 -4.95 2.83
C SER A 250 19.66 -5.32 4.31
N PRO A 251 20.01 -6.54 4.74
CA PRO A 251 19.92 -6.96 6.15
C PRO A 251 21.02 -6.34 7.03
N ASP A 252 22.05 -5.75 6.44
CA ASP A 252 23.25 -5.35 7.18
C ASP A 252 22.97 -4.20 8.16
N PRO A 253 23.31 -4.36 9.45
CA PRO A 253 23.16 -3.30 10.43
C PRO A 253 24.16 -2.17 10.15
N ILE A 254 23.77 -0.94 10.48
CA ILE A 254 24.72 0.19 10.46
C ILE A 254 25.64 0.06 11.66
N HIS A 255 26.93 0.32 11.47
CA HIS A 255 27.92 0.27 12.54
C HIS A 255 27.53 1.18 13.72
N PRO A 256 27.63 0.71 14.98
CA PRO A 256 27.19 1.44 16.17
C PRO A 256 27.82 2.82 16.34
N GLU A 257 29.04 3.03 15.82
CA GLU A 257 29.74 4.31 15.90
C GLU A 257 29.09 5.41 15.07
N LEU A 258 28.49 5.06 13.94
CA LEU A 258 27.77 5.99 13.06
C LEU A 258 26.43 6.44 13.67
N LEU A 259 25.89 5.66 14.61
CA LEU A 259 24.64 5.96 15.32
C LEU A 259 24.80 7.01 16.44
N LYS A 260 26.05 7.39 16.78
CA LYS A 260 26.34 8.40 17.83
C LYS A 260 26.08 9.84 17.37
N ARG A 261 26.01 10.10 16.06
CA ARG A 261 25.80 11.45 15.49
C ARG A 261 24.32 11.68 15.14
N PRO A 262 23.86 12.94 15.01
CA PRO A 262 22.54 13.23 14.44
C PRO A 262 22.42 12.65 13.02
N ILE A 263 21.42 11.81 12.78
CA ILE A 263 21.22 11.18 11.46
C ILE A 263 20.10 11.89 10.70
N VAL A 264 20.44 12.34 9.49
CA VAL A 264 19.49 12.92 8.55
C VAL A 264 19.32 11.99 7.37
N VAL A 265 18.09 11.55 7.13
CA VAL A 265 17.77 10.65 6.01
C VAL A 265 16.91 11.43 5.01
N TYR A 266 17.27 11.36 3.73
CA TYR A 266 16.38 11.79 2.66
C TYR A 266 16.05 10.62 1.74
N CYS A 267 14.80 10.58 1.29
CA CYS A 267 14.28 9.55 0.43
C CYS A 267 13.22 10.17 -0.49
N VAL A 268 12.94 9.51 -1.61
CA VAL A 268 11.74 9.78 -2.40
C VAL A 268 10.56 9.10 -1.72
N CYS A 269 9.85 9.85 -0.87
CA CYS A 269 8.63 9.37 -0.22
C CYS A 269 7.39 9.93 -0.94
N PRO A 270 6.82 9.22 -1.94
CA PRO A 270 5.66 9.71 -2.68
C PRO A 270 4.38 9.68 -1.84
N ASN A 271 4.31 8.82 -0.82
CA ASN A 271 3.14 8.68 0.03
C ASN A 271 3.48 8.22 1.46
N GLU A 272 2.46 8.20 2.31
CA GLU A 272 2.54 7.90 3.74
C GLU A 272 2.78 6.41 4.04
N ALA A 273 2.38 5.48 3.16
CA ALA A 273 2.65 4.05 3.33
C ALA A 273 4.13 3.73 3.10
N THR A 274 4.74 4.31 2.05
CA THR A 274 6.18 4.17 1.78
C THR A 274 7.01 4.78 2.91
N ALA A 275 6.61 5.95 3.43
CA ALA A 275 7.27 6.56 4.59
C ALA A 275 7.23 5.67 5.85
N LYS A 276 6.09 5.03 6.16
CA LYS A 276 5.98 4.07 7.28
C LYS A 276 6.92 2.88 7.11
N ARG A 277 6.99 2.32 5.90
CA ARG A 277 7.86 1.18 5.61
C ARG A 277 9.33 1.55 5.79
N ILE A 278 9.75 2.70 5.28
CA ILE A 278 11.11 3.22 5.41
C ILE A 278 11.46 3.41 6.89
N VAL A 279 10.57 4.04 7.68
CA VAL A 279 10.75 4.19 9.12
C VAL A 279 10.90 2.84 9.82
N ALA A 280 10.06 1.85 9.50
CA ALA A 280 10.17 0.51 10.07
C ALA A 280 11.46 -0.22 9.65
N GLN A 281 11.95 0.00 8.43
CA GLN A 281 13.26 -0.50 7.99
C GLN A 281 14.41 0.16 8.76
N LEU A 282 14.34 1.48 8.99
CA LEU A 282 15.34 2.22 9.74
C LEU A 282 15.39 1.79 11.22
N HIS A 283 14.24 1.59 11.86
CA HIS A 283 14.19 1.06 13.22
C HIS A 283 14.77 -0.36 13.34
N ARG A 284 14.58 -1.21 12.32
CA ARG A 284 15.21 -2.55 12.28
C ARG A 284 16.73 -2.48 12.16
N LYS A 285 17.28 -1.40 11.61
CA LYS A 285 18.71 -1.10 11.59
C LYS A 285 19.18 -0.31 12.84
N ASN A 286 18.42 -0.35 13.95
CA ASN A 286 18.68 0.36 15.21
C ASN A 286 18.78 1.89 15.11
N ILE A 287 18.18 2.49 14.08
CA ILE A 287 18.13 3.94 13.93
C ILE A 287 16.84 4.47 14.54
N HIS A 288 16.93 5.14 15.69
CA HIS A 288 15.76 5.67 16.40
C HIS A 288 15.65 7.20 16.38
N HIS A 289 16.78 7.91 16.23
CA HIS A 289 16.85 9.38 16.23
C HIS A 289 17.05 9.93 14.82
N ILE A 290 16.00 9.83 14.01
CA ILE A 290 16.04 10.19 12.59
C ILE A 290 15.46 11.57 12.39
N ARG A 291 16.07 12.39 11.54
CA ARG A 291 15.42 13.56 10.97
C ARG A 291 15.24 13.37 9.47
N ALA A 292 14.00 13.34 9.01
CA ALA A 292 13.68 13.24 7.60
C ALA A 292 13.77 14.61 6.93
N LEU A 293 14.51 14.74 5.83
CA LEU A 293 14.58 15.99 5.07
C LEU A 293 13.22 16.33 4.44
N LYS A 294 12.65 17.47 4.80
CA LYS A 294 11.35 17.93 4.28
C LYS A 294 11.47 18.26 2.79
N GLY A 295 10.81 17.45 1.97
CA GLY A 295 10.76 17.63 0.52
C GLY A 295 11.91 16.95 -0.24
N GLY A 296 12.80 16.22 0.45
CA GLY A 296 13.86 15.44 -0.19
C GLY A 296 14.90 16.28 -0.93
N LEU A 297 15.53 15.68 -1.95
CA LEU A 297 16.58 16.31 -2.75
C LEU A 297 16.03 17.49 -3.57
N ASP A 298 14.83 17.38 -4.15
CA ASP A 298 14.20 18.46 -4.92
C ASP A 298 14.09 19.77 -4.12
N ALA A 299 13.72 19.67 -2.84
CA ALA A 299 13.59 20.84 -1.97
C ALA A 299 14.94 21.44 -1.59
N TRP A 300 15.99 20.63 -1.54
CA TRP A 300 17.38 21.06 -1.33
C TRP A 300 17.90 21.82 -2.55
N GLU A 301 17.74 21.24 -3.75
CA GLU A 301 18.14 21.84 -5.02
C GLU A 301 17.38 23.13 -5.32
N LYS A 302 16.06 23.16 -5.04
CA LYS A 302 15.25 24.38 -5.24
C LYS A 302 15.72 25.56 -4.38
N ARG A 303 16.43 25.31 -3.28
CA ARG A 303 17.05 26.36 -2.46
C ARG A 303 18.46 26.75 -2.92
N GLY A 304 19.00 26.08 -3.94
CA GLY A 304 20.32 26.37 -4.49
C GLY A 304 21.48 25.82 -3.65
N TYR A 305 21.22 24.88 -2.75
CA TYR A 305 22.26 24.27 -1.93
C TYR A 305 23.11 23.26 -2.74
N PRO A 306 24.38 23.05 -2.36
CA PRO A 306 25.32 22.26 -3.16
C PRO A 306 24.93 20.78 -3.25
N VAL A 307 25.13 20.21 -4.44
CA VAL A 307 24.97 18.78 -4.74
C VAL A 307 26.24 18.26 -5.42
N GLU A 308 26.50 16.96 -5.24
CA GLU A 308 27.64 16.26 -5.84
C GLU A 308 27.12 15.21 -6.84
N PRO A 309 27.86 14.92 -7.93
CA PRO A 309 27.54 13.80 -8.79
C PRO A 309 27.70 12.47 -8.02
N LEU A 310 26.88 11.48 -8.36
CA LEU A 310 27.02 10.13 -7.80
C LEU A 310 28.31 9.46 -8.33
N PRO A 311 29.20 8.97 -7.44
CA PRO A 311 30.31 8.11 -7.85
C PRO A 311 29.82 6.81 -8.52
N PRO A 312 30.59 6.23 -9.47
CA PRO A 312 30.23 4.98 -10.15
C PRO A 312 30.01 3.79 -9.21
N ASP A 313 30.68 3.78 -8.07
CA ASP A 313 30.68 2.77 -7.01
C ASP A 313 29.77 3.13 -5.84
N PHE A 314 28.98 4.21 -5.94
CA PHE A 314 28.20 4.74 -4.82
C PHE A 314 27.20 3.74 -4.24
N ASN A 315 26.66 2.82 -5.05
CA ASN A 315 25.74 1.80 -4.54
C ASN A 315 26.47 0.67 -3.77
N THR A 316 27.78 0.53 -3.95
CA THR A 316 28.62 -0.52 -3.35
C THR A 316 29.50 0.02 -2.21
N ALA A 317 29.65 1.34 -2.10
CA ALA A 317 30.59 2.03 -1.21
C ALA A 317 30.39 1.78 0.30
N MET A 318 29.26 1.22 0.75
CA MET A 318 29.10 0.84 2.17
C MET A 318 29.85 -0.45 2.53
N ALA A 319 30.17 -1.31 1.56
CA ALA A 319 30.88 -2.56 1.77
C ALA A 319 32.41 -2.37 1.90
N HIS A 320 33.01 -1.49 1.08
CA HIS A 320 34.47 -1.35 1.00
C HIS A 320 35.11 -0.55 2.15
N MET A 321 34.35 0.29 2.85
CA MET A 321 34.92 1.11 3.94
C MET A 321 35.03 0.37 5.29
N LEU A 322 34.56 -0.89 5.36
CA LEU A 322 34.75 -1.76 6.52
C LEU A 322 36.10 -2.49 6.50
N GLU A 323 36.78 -2.51 5.35
CA GLU A 323 38.13 -3.05 5.22
C GLU A 323 39.19 -1.98 5.56
N ASP A 324 38.95 -0.71 5.20
CA ASP A 324 39.93 0.37 5.41
C ASP A 324 40.17 0.75 6.88
N HIS A 325 39.26 0.38 7.79
CA HIS A 325 39.46 0.64 9.22
C HIS A 325 40.38 -0.37 9.92
N ASP A 326 40.74 -1.48 9.26
CA ASP A 326 41.71 -2.46 9.77
C ASP A 326 43.16 -2.19 9.29
N HIS A 327 43.34 -1.17 8.43
CA HIS A 327 44.64 -0.83 7.84
C HIS A 327 45.10 0.62 8.06
N SER A 328 44.49 1.36 8.99
CA SER A 328 44.98 2.70 9.38
C SER A 328 46.22 2.61 10.31
N GLY A 329 47.28 1.98 9.80
CA GLY A 329 48.59 1.83 10.40
C GLY A 329 49.69 1.76 9.33
N ALA A 330 49.62 2.58 8.29
CA ALA A 330 50.77 2.86 7.42
C ALA A 330 50.58 4.18 6.67
N GLU A 331 51.53 5.08 6.84
CA GLU A 331 51.68 6.34 6.11
C GLU A 331 51.81 6.12 4.59
N GLY A 332 51.31 7.05 3.77
CA GLY A 332 51.44 6.96 2.32
C GLY A 332 50.86 8.16 1.54
N GLU A 333 51.53 9.30 1.66
CA GLU A 333 51.83 10.26 0.58
C GLU A 333 50.78 10.50 -0.55
N TYR A 334 50.01 11.60 -0.45
CA TYR A 334 49.18 12.10 -1.55
C TYR A 334 50.02 12.93 -2.53
N THR A 335 50.27 12.41 -3.74
CA THR A 335 50.82 13.20 -4.86
C THR A 335 49.71 13.84 -5.69
N VAL A 336 49.63 15.17 -5.65
CA VAL A 336 48.75 15.98 -6.50
C VAL A 336 49.42 16.15 -7.87
N ARG A 337 48.83 15.58 -8.93
CA ARG A 337 49.27 15.81 -10.32
C ARG A 337 48.35 16.85 -10.96
N ALA A 338 48.80 18.10 -10.98
CA ALA A 338 48.22 19.14 -11.83
C ALA A 338 48.57 18.86 -13.30
N ARG A 339 47.56 18.84 -14.20
CA ARG A 339 47.78 18.94 -15.65
C ARG A 339 47.52 20.40 -16.05
N LEU A 340 48.56 21.06 -16.55
CA LEU A 340 48.43 22.26 -17.36
C LEU A 340 48.02 21.85 -18.78
N ALA A 341 47.13 22.64 -19.37
CA ALA A 341 46.70 22.53 -20.75
C ALA A 341 47.73 23.19 -21.68
N GLU A 342 47.99 22.57 -22.82
CA GLU A 342 48.43 23.22 -24.05
C GLU A 342 47.44 22.90 -25.17
#